data_AF-A0A9P7A9K9-F1
#
_entry.id   AF-A0A9P7A9K9-F1
#
_cell.length_a   1.000
_cell.length_b   1.000
_cell.length_c   1.000
_cell.angle_alpha   90.00
_cell.angle_beta   90.00
_cell.angle_gamma   90.00
#
_symmetry.space_group_name_H-M   'P 1'
#
loop_
_entity.id
_entity.type
_entity.pdbx_description
1 polymer ?
#
loop_
_entity_poly.entity_id
_entity_poly.type
_entity_poly.pdbx_seq_one_letter_code
_entity_poly.pdbx_strand_id
1 'polypeptide(L)'
;MRRASLFNHSKHPGGICNPPRDPRDLYTPRFVKGKGRSKIGLCPICIESPLRGGRGQKLWLSTKFSAFNYHMQFAHGVSATTGRPFSPPLSYRTSNRRHALKLERSEILEGRCHKCKKWVPVESIKDCEVKVKELFWWKHAATCHQGSQVPGDDDFYEQDDVFRCLEELGL
;
A
#
# COMPACT_ATOMS: atom_id res chain seq x y z
N MET A 1 -31.61 -7.60 21.52
CA MET A 1 -30.16 -7.85 21.62
C MET A 1 -29.42 -6.59 21.20
N ARG A 2 -28.60 -6.01 22.07
CA ARG A 2 -27.88 -4.75 21.80
C ARG A 2 -26.78 -5.02 20.77
N ARG A 3 -26.83 -4.37 19.60
CA ARG A 3 -25.69 -4.31 18.67
C ARG A 3 -24.50 -3.73 19.44
N ALA A 4 -23.50 -4.54 19.72
CA ALA A 4 -22.23 -4.02 20.22
C ALA A 4 -21.72 -3.02 19.17
N SER A 5 -21.32 -1.83 19.61
CA SER A 5 -20.72 -0.83 18.73
C SER A 5 -19.46 -1.43 18.12
N LEU A 6 -19.53 -1.85 16.85
CA LEU A 6 -18.41 -2.42 16.08
C LEU A 6 -17.22 -1.45 15.98
N PHE A 7 -17.45 -0.16 16.28
CA PHE A 7 -16.43 0.85 16.42
C PHE A 7 -16.16 1.05 17.90
N ASN A 8 -15.13 0.37 18.41
CA ASN A 8 -14.47 0.81 19.63
C ASN A 8 -14.15 2.30 19.42
N HIS A 9 -14.64 3.20 20.29
CA HIS A 9 -14.62 4.65 20.08
C HIS A 9 -13.18 5.19 20.05
N SER A 10 -12.47 4.96 18.95
CA SER A 10 -11.23 5.64 18.64
C SER A 10 -11.55 7.12 18.48
N LYS A 11 -10.85 7.96 19.25
CA LYS A 11 -11.06 9.41 19.23
C LYS A 11 -11.01 9.89 17.78
N HIS A 12 -12.07 10.57 17.35
CA HIS A 12 -12.20 11.11 15.99
C HIS A 12 -10.86 11.74 15.54
N PRO A 13 -10.28 11.32 14.40
CA PRO A 13 -8.91 11.69 14.06
C PRO A 13 -8.73 13.18 13.70
N GLY A 14 -9.86 13.88 13.57
CA GLY A 14 -9.98 15.27 13.12
C GLY A 14 -10.16 15.35 11.61
N GLY A 15 -10.57 16.52 11.12
CA GLY A 15 -10.89 16.70 9.70
C GLY A 15 -12.34 16.35 9.36
N ILE A 16 -12.65 16.37 8.08
CA ILE A 16 -13.98 16.09 7.55
C ILE A 16 -13.95 14.69 6.92
N CYS A 17 -15.03 13.93 7.12
CA CYS A 17 -15.18 12.62 6.49
C CYS A 17 -15.10 12.74 4.96
N ASN A 18 -14.37 11.82 4.33
CA ASN A 18 -14.25 11.71 2.90
C ASN A 18 -14.60 10.27 2.50
N PRO A 19 -15.78 10.05 1.87
CA PRO A 19 -16.23 8.71 1.53
C PRO A 19 -15.25 8.06 0.53
N PRO A 20 -14.92 6.77 0.68
CA PRO A 20 -14.13 6.05 -0.29
C PRO A 20 -14.90 5.75 -1.58
N ARG A 21 -14.20 5.28 -2.61
CA ARG A 21 -14.85 4.82 -3.86
C ARG A 21 -15.74 3.61 -3.62
N ASP A 22 -15.27 2.70 -2.78
CA ASP A 22 -15.96 1.51 -2.31
C ASP A 22 -15.46 1.17 -0.88
N PRO A 23 -16.18 0.33 -0.11
CA PRO A 23 -15.79 0.01 1.27
C PRO A 23 -14.39 -0.59 1.42
N ARG A 24 -13.91 -1.31 0.40
CA ARG A 24 -12.64 -2.04 0.34
C ARG A 24 -11.47 -1.22 -0.23
N ASP A 25 -11.68 0.05 -0.58
CA ASP A 25 -10.67 0.96 -1.11
C ASP A 25 -9.61 1.32 -0.05
N LEU A 26 -8.41 0.75 -0.12
CA LEU A 26 -7.32 1.04 0.82
C LEU A 26 -6.59 2.35 0.52
N TYR A 27 -6.83 2.98 -0.63
CA TYR A 27 -6.10 4.17 -1.07
C TYR A 27 -6.74 5.47 -0.58
N THR A 28 -8.07 5.61 -0.71
CA THR A 28 -8.73 6.90 -0.49
C THR A 28 -8.68 7.32 0.97
N PRO A 29 -8.18 8.52 1.31
CA PRO A 29 -8.17 8.98 2.70
C PRO A 29 -9.60 9.07 3.23
N ARG A 30 -9.88 8.47 4.40
CA ARG A 30 -11.21 8.54 5.03
C ARG A 30 -11.50 9.89 5.67
N PHE A 31 -10.46 10.68 5.93
CA PHE A 31 -10.56 12.02 6.48
C PHE A 31 -9.64 12.99 5.74
N VAL A 32 -10.14 14.20 5.49
CA VAL A 32 -9.42 15.28 4.81
C VAL A 32 -9.51 16.59 5.57
N LYS A 33 -8.52 17.48 5.37
CA LYS A 33 -8.51 18.85 5.90
C LYS A 33 -8.04 19.83 4.82
N GLY A 34 -8.37 21.10 5.00
CA GLY A 34 -7.92 22.18 4.10
C GLY A 34 -8.60 22.17 2.72
N LYS A 35 -8.18 23.09 1.86
CA LYS A 35 -8.75 23.28 0.51
C LYS A 35 -7.65 23.64 -0.49
N GLY A 36 -7.84 23.32 -1.77
CA GLY A 36 -6.88 23.64 -2.82
C GLY A 36 -5.46 23.15 -2.50
N ARG A 37 -4.50 24.07 -2.38
CA ARG A 37 -3.08 23.74 -2.09
C ARG A 37 -2.83 23.23 -0.68
N SER A 38 -3.68 23.59 0.29
CA SER A 38 -3.57 23.12 1.67
C SER A 38 -4.35 21.84 1.93
N LYS A 39 -4.97 21.24 0.90
CA LYS A 39 -5.71 19.99 1.06
C LYS A 39 -4.75 18.86 1.44
N ILE A 40 -5.03 18.24 2.58
CA ILE A 40 -4.29 17.11 3.13
C ILE A 40 -5.25 15.96 3.42
N GLY A 41 -4.77 14.73 3.23
CA GLY A 41 -5.49 13.49 3.53
C GLY A 41 -4.79 12.73 4.63
N LEU A 42 -5.56 12.13 5.52
CA LEU A 42 -5.06 11.21 6.54
C LEU A 42 -4.80 9.83 5.91
N CYS A 43 -3.60 9.29 6.07
CA CYS A 43 -3.29 7.95 5.63
C CYS A 43 -4.15 6.92 6.40
N PRO A 44 -4.99 6.12 5.72
CA PRO A 44 -5.89 5.18 6.38
C PRO A 44 -5.14 3.98 6.98
N ILE A 45 -3.93 3.66 6.50
CA ILE A 45 -3.14 2.53 6.99
C ILE A 45 -2.25 2.94 8.18
N CYS A 46 -1.57 4.09 8.10
CA CYS A 46 -0.68 4.53 9.17
C CYS A 46 -1.41 4.79 10.50
N ILE A 47 -2.70 5.18 10.45
CA ILE A 47 -3.48 5.42 11.67
C ILE A 47 -3.87 4.13 12.39
N GLU A 48 -4.00 3.01 11.67
CA GLU A 48 -4.29 1.71 12.27
C GLU A 48 -3.18 1.30 13.24
N SER A 49 -3.54 0.49 14.23
CA SER A 49 -2.57 0.02 15.22
C SER A 49 -1.49 -0.88 14.59
N PRO A 50 -0.29 -0.99 15.20
CA PRO A 50 0.70 -1.98 14.78
C PRO A 50 0.20 -3.42 14.72
N LEU A 51 -0.77 -3.78 15.57
CA LEU A 51 -1.41 -5.11 15.55
C LEU A 51 -2.18 -5.38 14.26
N ARG A 52 -2.70 -4.32 13.61
CA ARG A 52 -3.39 -4.40 12.31
C ARG A 52 -2.49 -3.99 11.13
N GLY A 53 -1.17 -4.03 11.32
CA GLY A 53 -0.19 -3.67 10.30
C GLY A 53 -0.02 -2.16 10.05
N GLY A 54 -0.63 -1.30 10.87
CA GLY A 54 -0.47 0.15 10.81
C GLY A 54 0.69 0.68 11.66
N ARG A 55 0.72 1.99 11.92
CA ARG A 55 1.77 2.66 12.75
C ARG A 55 1.24 3.25 14.05
N GLY A 56 -0.08 3.27 14.24
CA GLY A 56 -0.75 3.98 15.33
C GLY A 56 -0.58 5.50 15.26
N GLN A 57 -0.30 6.06 14.08
CA GLN A 57 0.07 7.46 13.91
C GLN A 57 -0.84 8.22 12.95
N LYS A 58 -1.26 9.43 13.36
CA LYS A 58 -2.04 10.34 12.51
C LYS A 58 -1.14 11.02 11.48
N LEU A 59 -0.90 10.34 10.35
CA LEU A 59 -0.08 10.89 9.27
C LEU A 59 -0.93 11.64 8.23
N TRP A 60 -0.90 12.97 8.28
CA TRP A 60 -1.56 13.85 7.31
C TRP A 60 -0.60 14.26 6.21
N LEU A 61 -0.98 14.03 4.95
CA LEU A 61 -0.11 14.25 3.79
C LEU A 61 -0.81 15.11 2.74
N SER A 62 -0.05 15.97 2.05
CA SER A 62 -0.60 16.77 0.95
C SER A 62 -1.13 15.89 -0.18
N THR A 63 -2.38 16.15 -0.58
CA THR A 63 -2.99 15.46 -1.72
C THR A 63 -2.64 16.13 -3.05
N LYS A 64 -2.33 17.44 -3.03
CA LYS A 64 -2.03 18.20 -4.25
C LYS A 64 -0.60 18.02 -4.76
N PHE A 65 0.37 17.89 -3.86
CA PHE A 65 1.79 17.72 -4.21
C PHE A 65 2.21 16.25 -4.26
N SER A 66 1.25 15.35 -4.53
CA SER A 66 1.45 13.90 -4.63
C SER A 66 2.12 13.22 -3.42
N ALA A 67 2.31 13.92 -2.29
CA ALA A 67 2.92 13.35 -1.09
C ALA A 67 2.07 12.18 -0.55
N PHE A 68 0.75 12.35 -0.52
CA PHE A 68 -0.18 11.28 -0.16
C PHE A 68 -0.07 10.09 -1.13
N ASN A 69 -0.11 10.36 -2.44
CA ASN A 69 -0.02 9.34 -3.48
C ASN A 69 1.30 8.56 -3.42
N TYR A 70 2.42 9.26 -3.29
CA TYR A 70 3.76 8.67 -3.17
C TYR A 70 3.86 7.80 -1.92
N HIS A 71 3.30 8.27 -0.80
CA HIS A 71 3.26 7.51 0.43
C HIS A 71 2.45 6.22 0.29
N MET A 72 1.23 6.27 -0.25
CA MET A 72 0.41 5.07 -0.44
C MET A 72 1.09 4.05 -1.36
N GLN A 73 1.73 4.49 -2.44
CA GLN A 73 2.38 3.60 -3.38
C GLN A 73 3.68 2.99 -2.84
N PHE A 74 4.49 3.76 -2.12
CA PHE A 74 5.88 3.36 -1.80
C PHE A 74 6.13 3.06 -0.33
N ALA A 75 5.20 3.41 0.56
CA ALA A 75 5.22 2.97 1.96
C ALA A 75 4.25 1.83 2.23
N HIS A 76 3.20 1.68 1.41
CA HIS A 76 2.15 0.67 1.60
C HIS A 76 1.87 -0.20 0.38
N GLY A 77 2.49 0.08 -0.77
CA GLY A 77 2.28 -0.74 -1.97
C GLY A 77 0.86 -0.66 -2.53
N VAL A 78 0.09 0.39 -2.25
CA VAL A 78 -1.31 0.52 -2.69
C VAL A 78 -1.42 1.37 -3.94
N SER A 79 -2.07 0.84 -4.96
CA SER A 79 -2.32 1.52 -6.23
C SER A 79 -3.40 2.60 -6.09
N ALA A 80 -3.10 3.79 -6.60
CA ALA A 80 -4.10 4.86 -6.70
C ALA A 80 -5.25 4.50 -7.64
N THR A 81 -4.96 3.72 -8.69
CA THR A 81 -5.95 3.36 -9.71
C THR A 81 -6.98 2.37 -9.16
N THR A 82 -6.53 1.29 -8.50
CA THR A 82 -7.44 0.23 -8.03
C THR A 82 -7.89 0.40 -6.59
N GLY A 83 -7.15 1.18 -5.78
CA GLY A 83 -7.38 1.19 -4.33
C GLY A 83 -6.90 -0.07 -3.61
N ARG A 84 -6.16 -0.95 -4.30
CA ARG A 84 -5.73 -2.25 -3.80
C ARG A 84 -4.20 -2.36 -3.79
N PRO A 85 -3.61 -3.30 -3.03
CA PRO A 85 -2.19 -3.57 -3.08
C PRO A 85 -1.73 -3.94 -4.50
N PHE A 86 -0.48 -3.64 -4.81
CA PHE A 86 0.18 -4.13 -6.00
C PHE A 86 0.42 -5.62 -5.90
N SER A 87 0.10 -6.36 -6.97
CA SER A 87 0.35 -7.78 -7.00
C SER A 87 1.82 -8.15 -6.79
N PRO A 88 2.09 -9.27 -6.10
CA PRO A 88 3.44 -9.74 -5.87
C PRO A 88 4.08 -10.27 -7.18
N PRO A 89 5.41 -10.47 -7.20
CA PRO A 89 6.06 -11.22 -8.27
C PRO A 89 5.47 -12.63 -8.42
N LEU A 90 5.34 -13.11 -9.66
CA LEU A 90 4.89 -14.48 -9.93
C LEU A 90 5.91 -15.55 -9.52
N SER A 91 7.18 -15.17 -9.50
CA SER A 91 8.29 -16.02 -9.11
C SER A 91 9.51 -15.17 -8.80
N TYR A 92 10.46 -15.76 -8.09
CA TYR A 92 11.72 -15.14 -7.71
C TYR A 92 12.89 -15.87 -8.36
N ARG A 93 13.96 -15.14 -8.64
CA ARG A 93 15.27 -15.70 -8.99
C ARG A 93 16.38 -14.81 -8.47
N THR A 94 17.55 -15.39 -8.26
CA THR A 94 18.79 -14.64 -7.96
C THR A 94 19.66 -14.60 -9.19
N SER A 95 20.19 -13.43 -9.55
CA SER A 95 21.14 -13.29 -10.66
C SER A 95 22.46 -12.69 -10.20
N ASN A 96 23.55 -13.18 -10.77
CA ASN A 96 24.91 -12.72 -10.49
C ASN A 96 25.24 -11.46 -11.30
N ARG A 97 25.81 -10.45 -10.65
CA ARG A 97 26.27 -9.18 -11.23
C ARG A 97 27.77 -9.28 -11.54
N ARG A 98 28.12 -9.29 -12.83
CA ARG A 98 29.49 -9.51 -13.33
C ARG A 98 30.52 -8.45 -12.89
N HIS A 99 30.07 -7.24 -12.55
CA HIS A 99 30.94 -6.11 -12.20
C HIS A 99 30.41 -5.35 -10.97
N ALA A 100 30.19 -6.05 -9.86
CA ALA A 100 29.78 -5.39 -8.62
C ALA A 100 30.94 -4.57 -8.03
N LEU A 101 30.67 -3.32 -7.65
CA LEU A 101 31.61 -2.47 -6.91
C LEU A 101 31.64 -2.86 -5.43
N LYS A 102 32.66 -2.38 -4.70
CA LYS A 102 32.95 -2.76 -3.28
C LYS A 102 31.76 -2.61 -2.30
N LEU A 103 30.79 -1.73 -2.58
CA LEU A 103 29.61 -1.49 -1.74
C LEU A 103 28.29 -1.93 -2.41
N GLU A 104 28.41 -2.69 -3.49
CA GLU A 104 27.27 -3.22 -4.22
C GLU A 104 27.16 -4.73 -4.03
N ARG A 105 25.93 -5.22 -4.11
CA ARG A 105 25.67 -6.66 -4.06
C ARG A 105 26.21 -7.34 -5.32
N SER A 106 26.88 -8.47 -5.12
CA SER A 106 27.32 -9.39 -6.17
C SER A 106 26.16 -10.19 -6.75
N GLU A 107 25.12 -10.40 -5.96
CA GLU A 107 23.89 -11.10 -6.36
C GLU A 107 22.70 -10.16 -6.17
N ILE A 108 21.68 -10.31 -7.01
CA ILE A 108 20.44 -9.53 -6.88
C ILE A 108 19.22 -10.43 -6.99
N LEU A 109 18.31 -10.28 -6.02
CA LEU A 109 17.00 -10.90 -6.04
C LEU A 109 16.10 -10.16 -7.05
N GLU A 110 15.53 -10.92 -7.97
CA GLU A 110 14.60 -10.43 -8.98
C GLU A 110 13.25 -11.12 -8.87
N GLY A 111 12.19 -10.37 -9.14
CA GLY A 111 10.81 -10.84 -9.25
C GLY A 111 10.30 -10.84 -10.68
N ARG A 112 9.51 -11.86 -11.05
CA ARG A 112 8.85 -11.97 -12.35
C ARG A 112 7.55 -11.15 -12.37
N CYS A 113 7.49 -10.12 -13.21
CA CYS A 113 6.26 -9.33 -13.41
C CYS A 113 5.20 -10.09 -14.20
N HIS A 114 3.96 -10.12 -13.68
CA HIS A 114 2.82 -10.74 -14.35
C HIS A 114 2.38 -9.98 -15.59
N LYS A 115 2.56 -8.67 -15.63
CA LYS A 115 2.16 -7.84 -16.78
C LYS A 115 3.24 -7.80 -17.86
N CYS A 116 4.38 -7.19 -17.58
CA CYS A 116 5.41 -6.98 -18.61
C CYS A 116 6.27 -8.22 -18.88
N LYS A 117 6.13 -9.27 -18.07
CA LYS A 117 6.93 -10.48 -18.21
C LYS A 117 8.42 -10.13 -18.26
N LYS A 118 8.88 -9.21 -17.39
CA LYS A 118 10.32 -8.94 -17.13
C LYS A 118 10.71 -9.42 -15.74
N TRP A 119 11.98 -9.74 -15.57
CA TRP A 119 12.59 -9.93 -14.26
C TRP A 119 13.06 -8.56 -13.77
N VAL A 120 12.64 -8.20 -12.57
CA VAL A 120 12.82 -6.87 -12.01
C VAL A 120 13.49 -7.00 -10.65
N PRO A 121 14.57 -6.26 -10.36
CA PRO A 121 15.17 -6.23 -9.05
C PRO A 121 14.14 -5.88 -7.97
N VAL A 122 14.04 -6.70 -6.93
CA VAL A 122 13.15 -6.46 -5.78
C VAL A 122 13.90 -5.89 -4.58
N GLU A 123 15.20 -5.66 -4.71
CA GLU A 123 16.06 -5.10 -3.68
C GLU A 123 17.02 -4.03 -4.21
N SER A 124 17.75 -3.39 -3.30
CA SER A 124 18.75 -2.38 -3.61
C SER A 124 20.00 -3.01 -4.21
N ILE A 125 20.59 -2.34 -5.20
CA ILE A 125 21.94 -2.67 -5.69
C ILE A 125 22.99 -2.40 -4.61
N LYS A 126 22.84 -1.29 -3.88
CA LYS A 126 23.71 -0.96 -2.75
C LYS A 126 23.39 -1.88 -1.59
N ASP A 127 24.43 -2.38 -0.93
CA ASP A 127 24.25 -3.17 0.27
C ASP A 127 23.97 -2.25 1.47
N CYS A 128 22.71 -1.82 1.58
CA CYS A 128 22.25 -0.99 2.68
C CYS A 128 20.85 -1.39 3.12
N GLU A 129 20.56 -1.15 4.39
CA GLU A 129 19.22 -1.35 4.92
C GLU A 129 18.26 -0.31 4.33
N VAL A 130 17.12 -0.79 3.85
CA VAL A 130 16.04 0.05 3.32
C VAL A 130 14.85 -0.02 4.26
N LYS A 131 14.18 1.13 4.45
CA LYS A 131 13.02 1.24 5.35
C LYS A 131 11.83 0.39 4.93
N VAL A 132 11.72 0.09 3.63
CA VAL A 132 10.64 -0.69 3.03
C VAL A 132 11.31 -1.66 2.06
N LYS A 133 11.22 -2.96 2.34
CA LYS A 133 11.93 -4.00 1.59
C LYS A 133 11.38 -4.11 0.17
N GLU A 134 10.06 -4.00 0.03
CA GLU A 134 9.29 -4.14 -1.20
C GLU A 134 9.34 -2.90 -2.09
N LEU A 135 10.00 -1.81 -1.65
CA LEU A 135 10.02 -0.52 -2.32
C LEU A 135 10.43 -0.62 -3.80
N PHE A 136 11.43 -1.44 -4.11
CA PHE A 136 11.95 -1.59 -5.47
C PHE A 136 10.93 -2.26 -6.38
N TRP A 137 10.23 -3.28 -5.88
CA TRP A 137 9.12 -3.90 -6.58
C TRP A 137 7.97 -2.91 -6.79
N TRP A 138 7.56 -2.18 -5.75
CA TRP A 138 6.44 -1.24 -5.85
C TRP A 138 6.71 -0.07 -6.80
N LYS A 139 7.97 0.37 -6.95
CA LYS A 139 8.36 1.33 -8.01
C LYS A 139 8.08 0.81 -9.41
N HIS A 140 8.37 -0.47 -9.65
CA HIS A 140 8.00 -1.12 -10.91
C HIS A 140 6.50 -1.27 -11.04
N ALA A 141 5.82 -1.80 -10.02
CA ALA A 141 4.38 -2.04 -10.05
C ALA A 141 3.57 -0.77 -10.30
N ALA A 142 3.93 0.33 -9.64
CA ALA A 142 3.32 1.65 -9.79
C ALA A 142 3.30 2.15 -11.24
N THR A 143 4.36 1.87 -12.00
CA THR A 143 4.48 2.31 -13.39
C THR A 143 3.97 1.26 -14.38
N CYS A 144 4.15 -0.02 -14.07
CA CYS A 144 3.86 -1.13 -14.96
C CYS A 144 2.41 -1.61 -14.82
N HIS A 145 1.92 -1.93 -13.62
CA HIS A 145 0.69 -2.70 -13.45
C HIS A 145 -0.54 -1.96 -13.99
N GLN A 146 -0.64 -0.64 -13.77
CA GLN A 146 -1.71 0.23 -14.29
C GLN A 146 -3.12 -0.37 -14.14
N GLY A 147 -3.41 -0.95 -12.99
CA GLY A 147 -4.71 -1.55 -12.70
C GLY A 147 -4.83 -3.05 -12.97
N SER A 148 -3.86 -3.68 -13.64
CA SER A 148 -3.83 -5.14 -13.73
C SER A 148 -3.39 -5.78 -12.42
N GLN A 149 -4.02 -6.91 -12.07
CA GLN A 149 -3.69 -7.74 -10.91
C GLN A 149 -3.41 -9.18 -11.37
N VAL A 150 -2.73 -9.94 -10.52
CA VAL A 150 -2.60 -11.39 -10.69
C VAL A 150 -3.97 -12.05 -10.41
N PRO A 151 -4.43 -13.01 -11.22
CA PRO A 151 -5.67 -13.73 -10.91
C PRO A 151 -5.59 -14.45 -9.55
N GLY A 152 -6.59 -14.26 -8.69
CA GLY A 152 -6.65 -14.83 -7.34
C GLY A 152 -5.84 -14.07 -6.28
N ASP A 153 -5.29 -12.90 -6.61
CA ASP A 153 -4.58 -12.02 -5.67
C ASP A 153 -5.58 -11.05 -5.02
N ASP A 154 -6.48 -11.59 -4.19
CA ASP A 154 -7.57 -10.88 -3.51
C ASP A 154 -7.70 -11.20 -2.00
N ASP A 155 -6.75 -11.95 -1.43
CA ASP A 155 -6.74 -12.39 -0.03
C ASP A 155 -6.09 -11.41 0.96
N PHE A 156 -5.86 -10.17 0.55
CA PHE A 156 -5.13 -9.16 1.33
C PHE A 156 -5.99 -8.40 2.36
N TYR A 157 -7.25 -8.80 2.55
CA TYR A 157 -8.13 -8.25 3.59
C TYR A 157 -8.09 -9.13 4.85
N GLU A 158 -7.93 -8.49 6.02
CA GLU A 158 -8.10 -9.16 7.30
C GLU A 158 -9.57 -9.59 7.45
N GLN A 159 -9.81 -10.88 7.76
CA GLN A 159 -11.17 -11.44 7.93
C GLN A 159 -11.79 -11.07 9.29
N ASP A 160 -11.78 -9.78 9.60
CA ASP A 160 -12.32 -9.22 10.83
C ASP A 160 -13.84 -9.01 10.76
N ASP A 161 -14.39 -8.46 11.84
CA ASP A 161 -15.83 -8.19 11.93
C ASP A 161 -16.33 -7.20 10.86
N VAL A 162 -15.47 -6.27 10.42
CA VAL A 162 -15.82 -5.32 9.35
C VAL A 162 -15.88 -6.04 8.01
N PHE A 163 -14.89 -6.88 7.71
CA PHE A 163 -14.88 -7.69 6.50
C PHE A 163 -16.12 -8.58 6.41
N ARG A 164 -16.42 -9.34 7.48
CA ARG A 164 -17.62 -10.21 7.51
C ARG A 164 -18.93 -9.43 7.32
N CYS A 165 -19.03 -8.25 7.93
CA CYS A 165 -20.18 -7.37 7.74
C CYS A 165 -20.32 -6.90 6.28
N LEU A 166 -19.20 -6.58 5.61
CA LEU A 166 -19.22 -6.21 4.19
C LEU A 166 -19.66 -7.39 3.30
N GLU A 167 -19.15 -8.59 3.57
CA GLU A 167 -19.56 -9.82 2.87
C GLU A 167 -21.06 -10.11 3.05
N GLU A 168 -21.58 -10.01 4.27
CA GLU A 168 -23.02 -10.19 4.57
C GLU A 168 -23.91 -9.18 3.84
N LEU A 169 -23.38 -7.98 3.58
CA LEU A 169 -24.07 -6.93 2.81
C LEU A 169 -23.90 -7.09 1.29
N GLY A 170 -23.10 -8.06 0.82
CA GLY A 170 -22.76 -8.24 -0.59
C GLY A 170 -22.01 -7.04 -1.19
N LEU A 171 -21.33 -6.26 -0.33
CA LEU A 171 -20.55 -5.09 -0.69
C LEU A 171 -19.11 -5.44 -0.93
#